data_AF-A0A2E0FDR7-F1
#
_entry.id   AF-A0A2E0FDR7-F1
#
_cell.length_a   1.000
_cell.length_b   1.000
_cell.length_c   1.000
_cell.angle_alpha   90.00
_cell.angle_beta   90.00
_cell.angle_gamma   90.00
#
_symmetry.space_group_name_H-M   'P 1'
#
loop_
_entity.id
_entity.type
_entity.pdbx_description
1 polymer ?
#
loop_
_entity_poly.entity_id
_entity_poly.type
_entity_poly.pdbx_seq_one_letter_code
_entity_poly.pdbx_strand_id
1 'polypeptide(L)'
;MDLTQEQQQIIRDNAGIITDLTELTRLVFPDAEKVDGRSKQGRAVRQFLVENEIDYATKHVYPREEIILTQEQKEFIEQSISGGMECFQIASILFPDVRMAHNTKEYLTVYNYVDSNPSISPPGSEDSFNKRYSPPKAASKVIKKINDSCQKNLNESKLAMTERKSIEALTGFLASPRFIQVINNYNSSEDRELFEAEFVRATWDKPDLSNDEINLYINVCMDYIHLKNIQGAINKLNRMFDEAEDQQDLTVRLAELLKTKSEEYNQCEKRMESLIQKLQGDRSKRISSKERQNANILALVQLFQEEEERQVMIKIAELQKKAAREEADHLESMPDWKSRVLGISKEDVI
;
A
#
# COMPACT_ATOMS: atom_id res chain seq x y z
N MET A 1 45.78 4.26 28.54
CA MET A 1 46.17 2.87 28.84
C MET A 1 47.34 2.64 27.93
N ASP A 2 48.49 2.38 28.52
CA ASP A 2 49.72 2.35 27.77
C ASP A 2 50.00 0.90 27.38
N LEU A 3 50.38 0.70 26.12
CA LEU A 3 50.69 -0.63 25.60
C LEU A 3 52.00 -1.11 26.21
N THR A 4 52.05 -2.38 26.62
CA THR A 4 53.31 -2.99 27.06
C THR A 4 54.28 -3.12 25.89
N GLN A 5 55.59 -3.26 26.16
CA GLN A 5 56.60 -3.42 25.10
C GLN A 5 56.31 -4.65 24.21
N GLU A 6 55.79 -5.73 24.79
CA GLU A 6 55.36 -6.92 24.06
C GLU A 6 54.18 -6.62 23.11
N GLN A 7 53.19 -5.84 23.57
CA GLN A 7 52.04 -5.43 22.76
C GLN A 7 52.43 -4.51 21.60
N GLN A 8 53.38 -3.60 21.84
CA GLN A 8 53.92 -2.73 20.80
C GLN A 8 54.68 -3.52 19.72
N GLN A 9 55.43 -4.55 20.12
CA GLN A 9 56.15 -5.42 19.19
C GLN A 9 55.18 -6.24 18.34
N ILE A 10 54.13 -6.82 18.95
CA ILE A 10 53.07 -7.55 18.23
C ILE A 10 52.40 -6.65 17.18
N ILE A 11 52.14 -5.38 17.49
CA ILE A 11 51.58 -4.43 16.52
C ILE A 11 52.55 -4.22 15.36
N ARG A 12 53.84 -3.98 15.61
CA ARG A 12 54.83 -3.75 14.54
C ARG A 12 55.00 -4.96 13.63
N ASP A 13 55.00 -6.17 14.19
CA ASP A 13 55.20 -7.40 13.43
C ASP A 13 53.97 -7.75 12.56
N ASN A 14 52.77 -7.34 12.96
CA ASN A 14 51.51 -7.74 12.32
C ASN A 14 50.81 -6.63 11.54
N ALA A 15 51.14 -5.35 11.75
CA ALA A 15 50.46 -4.24 11.08
C ALA A 15 50.71 -4.18 9.57
N GLY A 16 51.77 -4.82 9.07
CA GLY A 16 52.00 -4.99 7.63
C GLY A 16 51.10 -6.04 6.97
N ILE A 17 50.46 -6.91 7.76
CA ILE A 17 49.63 -8.03 7.29
C ILE A 17 48.14 -7.77 7.60
N ILE A 18 47.84 -7.24 8.78
CA ILE A 18 46.48 -6.99 9.26
C ILE A 18 46.23 -5.49 9.28
N THR A 19 45.43 -5.02 8.32
CA THR A 19 45.05 -3.61 8.22
C THR A 19 43.80 -3.27 9.02
N ASP A 20 42.90 -4.21 9.34
CA ASP A 20 41.70 -3.92 10.15
C ASP A 20 42.07 -3.67 11.63
N LEU A 21 41.81 -2.45 12.09
CA LEU A 21 42.05 -2.01 13.47
C LEU A 21 41.38 -2.95 14.50
N THR A 22 40.22 -3.51 14.19
CA THR A 22 39.44 -4.37 15.08
C THR A 22 40.13 -5.71 15.29
N GLU A 23 40.65 -6.28 14.21
CA GLU A 23 41.36 -7.57 14.23
C GLU A 23 42.72 -7.42 14.89
N LEU A 24 43.44 -6.34 14.58
CA LEU A 24 44.70 -6.01 15.24
C LEU A 24 44.51 -5.80 16.76
N THR A 25 43.43 -5.14 17.17
CA THR A 25 43.12 -4.94 18.60
C THR A 25 42.83 -6.27 19.32
N ARG A 26 42.18 -7.23 18.66
CA ARG A 26 41.93 -8.57 19.23
C ARG A 26 43.22 -9.40 19.35
N LEU A 27 44.14 -9.24 18.41
CA LEU A 27 45.44 -9.91 18.45
C LEU A 27 46.30 -9.43 19.63
N VAL A 28 46.27 -8.12 19.90
CA VAL A 28 47.05 -7.49 20.98
C VAL A 28 46.46 -7.75 22.36
N PHE A 29 45.14 -7.95 22.45
CA PHE A 29 44.41 -8.20 23.70
C PHE A 29 43.54 -9.46 23.63
N PRO A 30 44.15 -10.66 23.64
CA PRO A 30 43.41 -11.92 23.53
C PRO A 30 42.48 -12.19 24.71
N ASP A 31 42.84 -11.68 25.90
CA ASP A 31 42.07 -11.88 27.14
C ASP A 31 40.87 -10.92 27.28
N ALA A 32 40.72 -9.96 26.36
CA ALA A 32 39.66 -8.96 26.45
C ALA A 32 38.44 -9.37 25.62
N GLU A 33 37.33 -9.68 26.29
CA GLU A 33 36.06 -9.95 25.62
C GLU A 33 35.46 -8.67 25.00
N LYS A 34 34.96 -8.76 23.77
CA LYS A 34 34.26 -7.69 23.03
C LYS A 34 35.06 -6.38 22.82
N VAL A 35 36.34 -6.49 22.45
CA VAL A 35 37.12 -5.34 21.99
C VAL A 35 36.81 -4.95 20.54
N ASP A 36 36.60 -3.64 20.34
CA ASP A 36 36.43 -2.94 19.07
C ASP A 36 37.27 -1.66 19.08
N GLY A 37 37.49 -0.99 17.94
CA GLY A 37 38.29 0.23 17.81
C GLY A 37 37.83 1.42 18.69
N ARG A 38 36.63 1.34 19.29
CA ARG A 38 36.10 2.31 20.26
C ARG A 38 36.45 2.02 21.72
N SER A 39 36.85 0.79 22.03
CA SER A 39 37.23 0.32 23.37
C SER A 39 38.48 1.02 23.90
N LYS A 40 38.75 0.94 25.21
CA LYS A 40 39.97 1.52 25.80
C LYS A 40 41.24 0.94 25.15
N GLN A 41 41.19 -0.36 24.83
CA GLN A 41 42.23 -1.13 24.15
C GLN A 41 42.37 -0.68 22.68
N GLY A 42 41.25 -0.59 21.95
CA GLY A 42 41.26 -0.16 20.55
C GLY A 42 41.75 1.28 20.35
N ARG A 43 41.48 2.18 21.32
CA ARG A 43 42.03 3.53 21.33
C ARG A 43 43.54 3.55 21.57
N ALA A 44 44.05 2.69 22.44
CA ALA A 44 45.48 2.58 22.71
C ALA A 44 46.25 2.05 21.49
N VAL A 45 45.72 1.00 20.84
CA VAL A 45 46.27 0.46 19.58
C VAL A 45 46.23 1.51 18.46
N ARG A 46 45.10 2.23 18.32
CA ARG A 46 44.96 3.32 17.34
C ARG A 46 45.97 4.45 17.59
N GLN A 47 46.13 4.87 18.84
CA GLN A 47 47.07 5.93 19.20
C GLN A 47 48.50 5.54 18.82
N PHE A 48 48.90 4.30 19.10
CA PHE A 48 50.22 3.80 18.72
C PHE A 48 50.43 3.70 17.20
N LEU A 49 49.43 3.24 16.44
CA LEU A 49 49.50 3.21 14.98
C LEU A 49 49.66 4.61 14.38
N VAL A 50 48.93 5.60 14.90
CA VAL A 50 49.05 7.01 14.47
C VAL A 50 50.42 7.60 14.84
N GLU A 51 50.92 7.33 16.04
CA GLU A 51 52.23 7.82 16.52
C GLU A 51 53.41 7.23 15.72
N ASN A 52 53.25 6.04 15.13
CA ASN A 52 54.28 5.37 14.34
C ASN A 52 54.03 5.48 12.82
N GLU A 53 53.09 6.32 12.37
CA GLU A 53 52.74 6.53 10.95
C GLU A 53 52.35 5.23 10.21
N ILE A 54 51.69 4.30 10.90
CA ILE A 54 51.26 3.02 10.33
C ILE A 54 49.80 3.14 9.86
N ASP A 55 49.58 2.89 8.57
CA ASP A 55 48.24 2.90 7.97
C ASP A 55 47.37 1.75 8.50
N TYR A 56 46.11 2.07 8.79
CA TYR A 56 45.12 1.08 9.22
C TYR A 56 43.75 1.36 8.62
N ALA A 57 43.03 0.28 8.29
CA ALA A 57 41.66 0.32 7.82
C ALA A 57 40.70 0.35 9.03
N THR A 58 39.67 1.20 8.91
CA THR A 58 38.50 1.13 9.77
C THR A 58 37.28 0.84 8.93
N LYS A 59 36.27 0.16 9.48
CA LYS A 59 34.96 -0.03 8.82
C LYS A 59 34.18 1.28 8.64
N HIS A 60 34.77 2.43 8.95
CA HIS A 60 34.14 3.73 8.79
C HIS A 60 34.25 4.16 7.33
N VAL A 61 33.14 4.07 6.60
CA VAL A 61 33.01 4.64 5.27
C VAL A 61 32.98 6.16 5.43
N TYR A 62 34.02 6.85 4.98
CA TYR A 62 34.01 8.31 4.93
C TYR A 62 33.00 8.76 3.86
N PRO A 63 32.20 9.81 4.12
CA PRO A 63 31.33 10.37 3.09
C PRO A 63 32.20 10.84 1.92
N ARG A 64 31.97 10.32 0.71
CA ARG A 64 32.58 10.85 -0.52
C ARG A 64 32.33 12.36 -0.62
N GLU A 65 33.25 13.09 -1.22
CA GLU A 65 33.07 14.52 -1.47
C GLU A 65 31.85 14.80 -2.36
N GLU A 66 31.30 16.01 -2.27
CA GLU A 66 30.21 16.44 -3.15
C GLU A 66 30.74 16.66 -4.57
N ILE A 67 30.00 16.12 -5.54
CA ILE A 67 30.35 16.26 -6.96
C ILE A 67 29.81 17.59 -7.44
N ILE A 68 30.69 18.51 -7.83
CA ILE A 68 30.31 19.80 -8.40
C ILE A 68 30.41 19.68 -9.92
N LEU A 69 29.26 19.85 -10.61
CA LEU A 69 29.21 19.82 -12.07
C LEU A 69 29.86 21.07 -12.66
N THR A 70 30.75 20.86 -13.64
CA THR A 70 31.33 21.96 -14.43
C THR A 70 30.29 22.55 -15.38
N GLN A 71 30.54 23.75 -15.91
CA GLN A 71 29.63 24.40 -16.84
C GLN A 71 29.42 23.58 -18.13
N GLU A 72 30.49 22.97 -18.65
CA GLU A 72 30.43 22.07 -19.81
C GLU A 72 29.55 20.83 -19.54
N GLN A 73 29.67 20.24 -18.34
CA GLN A 73 28.83 19.11 -17.95
C GLN A 73 27.36 19.49 -17.87
N LYS A 74 27.04 20.70 -17.39
CA LYS A 74 25.66 21.21 -17.34
C LYS A 74 25.06 21.41 -18.73
N GLU A 75 25.82 22.01 -19.63
CA GLU A 75 25.40 22.20 -21.03
C GLU A 75 25.18 20.86 -21.73
N PHE A 76 26.06 19.88 -21.49
CA PHE A 76 25.88 18.52 -21.99
C PHE A 76 24.59 17.89 -21.45
N ILE A 77 24.33 17.98 -20.13
CA ILE A 77 23.10 17.44 -19.52
C ILE A 77 21.86 18.05 -20.18
N GLU A 78 21.83 19.37 -20.37
CA GLU A 78 20.69 20.08 -20.97
C GLU A 78 20.41 19.65 -22.42
N GLN A 79 21.47 19.50 -23.23
CA GLN A 79 21.35 19.03 -24.61
C GLN A 79 20.91 17.57 -24.67
N SER A 80 21.48 16.70 -23.83
CA SER A 80 21.16 15.27 -23.80
C SER A 80 19.73 15.00 -23.31
N ILE A 81 19.25 15.73 -22.30
CA ILE A 81 17.85 15.63 -21.83
C ILE A 81 16.89 16.10 -22.93
N SER A 82 17.21 17.18 -23.63
CA SER A 82 16.41 17.67 -24.77
C SER A 82 16.34 16.65 -25.92
N GLY A 83 17.39 15.84 -26.08
CA GLY A 83 17.43 14.69 -26.99
C GLY A 83 16.72 13.44 -26.48
N GLY A 84 16.12 13.47 -25.28
CA GLY A 84 15.36 12.37 -24.70
C GLY A 84 16.21 11.28 -24.01
N MET A 85 17.48 11.55 -23.68
CA MET A 85 18.30 10.61 -22.91
C MET A 85 17.87 10.57 -21.43
N GLU A 86 18.00 9.40 -20.80
CA GLU A 86 17.72 9.24 -19.37
C GLU A 86 18.86 9.79 -18.51
N CYS A 87 18.55 10.26 -17.29
CA CYS A 87 19.57 10.77 -16.37
C CYS A 87 20.60 9.68 -16.05
N PHE A 88 20.17 8.42 -16.01
CA PHE A 88 21.03 7.26 -15.84
C PHE A 88 22.07 7.11 -16.97
N GLN A 89 21.64 7.31 -18.21
CA GLN A 89 22.52 7.22 -19.39
C GLN A 89 23.50 8.38 -19.40
N ILE A 90 23.02 9.59 -19.11
CA ILE A 90 23.84 10.80 -19.02
C ILE A 90 24.92 10.64 -17.93
N ALA A 91 24.54 10.16 -16.74
CA ALA A 91 25.49 9.90 -15.66
C ALA A 91 26.53 8.83 -16.03
N SER A 92 26.12 7.80 -16.78
CA SER A 92 27.04 6.76 -17.27
C SER A 92 28.07 7.29 -18.26
N ILE A 93 27.69 8.29 -19.08
CA ILE A 93 28.60 8.93 -20.04
C ILE A 93 29.54 9.91 -19.33
N LEU A 94 29.02 10.71 -18.40
CA LEU A 94 29.80 11.71 -17.67
C LEU A 94 30.82 11.08 -16.70
N PHE A 95 30.52 9.90 -16.15
CA PHE A 95 31.33 9.24 -15.14
C PHE A 95 31.63 7.77 -15.54
N PRO A 96 32.45 7.54 -16.58
CA PRO A 96 32.68 6.20 -17.13
C PRO A 96 33.41 5.27 -16.16
N ASP A 97 34.19 5.81 -15.22
CA ASP A 97 35.00 5.04 -14.27
C ASP A 97 34.19 4.46 -13.10
N VAL A 98 32.91 4.81 -12.99
CA VAL A 98 32.06 4.42 -11.86
C VAL A 98 31.00 3.42 -12.33
N ARG A 99 30.84 2.33 -11.58
CA ARG A 99 29.72 1.40 -11.78
C ARG A 99 28.42 2.11 -11.39
N MET A 100 27.67 2.56 -12.38
CA MET A 100 26.43 3.31 -12.18
C MET A 100 25.32 2.48 -11.53
N ALA A 101 24.63 3.12 -10.59
CA ALA A 101 23.38 2.68 -10.00
C ALA A 101 22.57 3.93 -9.60
N HIS A 102 21.25 3.82 -9.45
CA HIS A 102 20.42 4.99 -9.16
C HIS A 102 20.67 5.61 -7.76
N ASN A 103 21.38 4.90 -6.90
CA ASN A 103 21.80 5.39 -5.58
C ASN A 103 23.23 5.92 -5.56
N THR A 104 23.92 5.97 -6.70
CA THR A 104 25.27 6.57 -6.77
C THR A 104 25.17 8.08 -6.65
N LYS A 105 26.22 8.70 -6.12
CA LYS A 105 26.27 10.16 -5.98
C LYS A 105 26.28 10.84 -7.34
N GLU A 106 26.94 10.22 -8.30
CA GLU A 106 27.07 10.65 -9.69
C GLU A 106 25.68 10.78 -10.33
N TYR A 107 24.84 9.75 -10.22
CA TYR A 107 23.46 9.78 -10.69
C TYR A 107 22.63 10.85 -9.98
N LEU A 108 22.68 10.87 -8.64
CA LEU A 108 21.90 11.82 -7.84
C LEU A 108 22.27 13.28 -8.15
N THR A 109 23.54 13.55 -8.46
CA THR A 109 24.02 14.89 -8.81
C THR A 109 23.42 15.35 -10.14
N VAL A 110 23.42 14.47 -11.15
CA VAL A 110 22.79 14.74 -12.45
C VAL A 110 21.27 14.91 -12.29
N TYR A 111 20.61 13.99 -11.58
CA TYR A 111 19.16 14.04 -11.38
C TYR A 111 18.73 15.31 -10.65
N ASN A 112 19.38 15.66 -9.54
CA ASN A 112 19.04 16.85 -8.76
C ASN A 112 19.28 18.15 -9.57
N TYR A 113 20.28 18.17 -10.45
CA TYR A 113 20.48 19.30 -11.36
C TYR A 113 19.29 19.45 -12.33
N VAL A 114 18.83 18.35 -12.91
CA VAL A 114 17.68 18.34 -13.83
C VAL A 114 16.38 18.72 -13.10
N ASP A 115 16.09 18.13 -11.94
CA ASP A 115 14.87 18.39 -11.17
C ASP A 115 14.80 19.82 -10.61
N SER A 116 15.95 20.45 -10.35
CA SER A 116 16.03 21.83 -9.85
C SER A 116 15.97 22.89 -10.96
N ASN A 117 16.19 22.50 -12.22
CA ASN A 117 16.28 23.45 -13.33
C ASN A 117 14.88 23.71 -13.92
N PRO A 118 14.40 24.96 -13.97
CA PRO A 118 13.06 25.27 -14.50
C PRO A 118 12.92 25.09 -16.02
N SER A 119 14.04 25.00 -16.76
CA SER A 119 14.04 24.91 -18.23
C SER A 119 13.95 23.47 -18.76
N ILE A 120 14.26 22.48 -17.92
CA ILE A 120 14.29 21.07 -18.28
C ILE A 120 13.53 20.25 -17.24
N SER A 121 12.97 19.12 -17.65
CA SER A 121 12.32 18.19 -16.73
C SER A 121 12.99 16.82 -16.85
N PRO A 122 13.00 16.02 -15.78
CA PRO A 122 13.41 14.64 -15.89
C PRO A 122 12.54 13.92 -16.94
N PRO A 123 13.10 12.94 -17.66
CA PRO A 123 12.32 12.10 -18.57
C PRO A 123 11.18 11.41 -17.80
N GLY A 124 10.07 11.14 -18.49
CA GLY A 124 8.88 10.53 -17.87
C GLY A 124 9.13 9.15 -17.20
N SER A 125 10.24 8.47 -17.52
CA SER A 125 10.66 7.24 -16.85
C SER A 125 11.25 7.45 -15.44
N GLU A 126 11.75 8.65 -15.12
CA GLU A 126 12.47 8.97 -13.87
C GLU A 126 11.90 10.16 -13.08
N ASP A 127 10.86 10.82 -13.59
CA ASP A 127 10.24 12.03 -13.03
C ASP A 127 9.75 11.91 -11.57
N SER A 128 9.65 10.69 -11.03
CA SER A 128 9.13 10.39 -9.70
C SER A 128 10.13 9.72 -8.77
N PHE A 129 11.38 9.52 -9.20
CA PHE A 129 12.42 8.81 -8.44
C PHE A 129 12.60 9.31 -7.00
N ASN A 130 12.62 10.63 -6.77
CA ASN A 130 12.80 11.21 -5.42
C ASN A 130 11.48 11.71 -4.79
N LYS A 131 10.35 11.48 -5.44
CA LYS A 131 9.04 11.92 -4.95
C LYS A 131 8.42 10.81 -4.11
N ARG A 132 7.94 11.12 -2.91
CA ARG A 132 7.19 10.17 -2.09
C ARG A 132 5.69 10.40 -2.22
N TYR A 133 4.95 9.31 -2.42
CA TYR A 133 3.50 9.30 -2.40
C TYR A 133 2.97 9.74 -1.03
N SER A 134 2.00 10.64 -1.06
CA SER A 134 1.29 11.10 0.13
C SER A 134 -0.18 10.73 0.00
N PRO A 135 -0.72 9.86 0.88
CA PRO A 135 -2.10 9.44 0.79
C PRO A 135 -3.05 10.62 1.02
N PRO A 136 -4.17 10.70 0.28
CA PRO A 136 -5.14 11.77 0.45
C PRO A 136 -5.79 11.67 1.83
N LYS A 137 -5.76 12.77 2.60
CA LYS A 137 -6.41 12.84 3.93
C LYS A 137 -7.80 13.47 3.90
N ALA A 138 -8.09 14.26 2.87
CA ALA A 138 -9.35 14.98 2.74
C ALA A 138 -10.28 14.24 1.77
N ALA A 139 -11.57 14.12 2.14
CA ALA A 139 -12.58 13.48 1.31
C ALA A 139 -12.68 14.12 -0.09
N SER A 140 -12.56 15.45 -0.19
CA SER A 140 -12.52 16.18 -1.47
C SER A 140 -11.42 15.71 -2.43
N LYS A 141 -10.24 15.36 -1.92
CA LYS A 141 -9.13 14.82 -2.74
C LYS A 141 -9.43 13.40 -3.21
N VAL A 142 -10.05 12.59 -2.37
CA VAL A 142 -10.46 11.21 -2.71
C VAL A 142 -11.57 11.24 -3.76
N ILE A 143 -12.55 12.13 -3.60
CA ILE A 143 -13.62 12.37 -4.57
C ILE A 143 -13.05 12.77 -5.92
N LYS A 144 -12.06 13.67 -5.95
CA LYS A 144 -11.37 14.04 -7.19
C LYS A 144 -10.74 12.82 -7.85
N LYS A 145 -10.00 12.00 -7.11
CA LYS A 145 -9.41 10.75 -7.65
C LYS A 145 -10.47 9.79 -8.19
N ILE A 146 -11.58 9.61 -7.49
CA ILE A 146 -12.69 8.76 -7.98
C ILE A 146 -13.27 9.33 -9.28
N ASN A 147 -13.52 10.64 -9.34
CA ASN A 147 -14.07 11.28 -10.52
C ASN A 147 -13.13 11.15 -11.72
N ASP A 148 -11.83 11.39 -11.52
CA ASP A 148 -10.80 11.30 -12.55
C ASP A 148 -10.62 9.86 -13.05
N SER A 149 -10.54 8.86 -12.15
CA SER A 149 -10.23 7.47 -12.51
C SER A 149 -11.45 6.63 -12.93
N CYS A 150 -12.64 6.96 -12.41
CA CYS A 150 -13.88 6.20 -12.64
C CYS A 150 -14.90 6.96 -13.49
N GLN A 151 -14.57 8.16 -13.97
CA GLN A 151 -15.47 9.04 -14.72
C GLN A 151 -16.80 9.25 -13.99
N LYS A 152 -16.72 9.40 -12.67
CA LYS A 152 -17.86 9.75 -11.81
C LYS A 152 -17.94 11.25 -11.65
N ASN A 153 -19.14 11.75 -11.37
CA ASN A 153 -19.40 13.16 -11.09
C ASN A 153 -19.90 13.33 -9.66
N LEU A 154 -19.17 12.76 -8.70
CA LEU A 154 -19.51 12.85 -7.29
C LEU A 154 -19.31 14.28 -6.79
N ASN A 155 -20.30 14.77 -6.04
CA ASN A 155 -20.27 16.08 -5.42
C ASN A 155 -20.37 15.92 -3.90
N GLU A 156 -19.40 16.46 -3.17
CA GLU A 156 -19.27 16.32 -1.71
C GLU A 156 -20.56 16.70 -0.95
N SER A 157 -21.27 17.72 -1.43
CA SER A 157 -22.53 18.20 -0.84
C SER A 157 -23.73 17.26 -1.03
N LYS A 158 -23.67 16.36 -2.02
CA LYS A 158 -24.80 15.50 -2.45
C LYS A 158 -24.50 14.00 -2.33
N LEU A 159 -23.52 13.61 -1.51
CA LEU A 159 -23.14 12.21 -1.35
C LEU A 159 -24.20 11.39 -0.61
N ALA A 160 -24.53 10.23 -1.16
CA ALA A 160 -25.32 9.21 -0.47
C ALA A 160 -24.53 8.62 0.71
N MET A 161 -25.24 8.07 1.71
CA MET A 161 -24.59 7.50 2.89
C MET A 161 -23.65 6.33 2.54
N THR A 162 -23.99 5.53 1.53
CA THR A 162 -23.14 4.45 1.01
C THR A 162 -21.85 4.98 0.38
N GLU A 163 -21.96 6.02 -0.47
CA GLU A 163 -20.82 6.68 -1.10
C GLU A 163 -19.88 7.31 -0.07
N ARG A 164 -20.42 7.90 1.00
CA ARG A 164 -19.61 8.42 2.11
C ARG A 164 -18.78 7.33 2.78
N LYS A 165 -19.39 6.17 3.09
CA LYS A 165 -18.68 5.01 3.66
C LYS A 165 -17.61 4.47 2.70
N SER A 166 -17.92 4.42 1.41
CA SER A 166 -16.98 4.05 0.34
C SER A 166 -15.77 4.97 0.28
N ILE A 167 -15.98 6.29 0.33
CA ILE A 167 -14.90 7.29 0.32
C ILE A 167 -14.03 7.18 1.58
N GLU A 168 -14.65 7.01 2.74
CA GLU A 168 -13.93 6.82 4.01
C GLU A 168 -13.08 5.55 3.98
N ALA A 169 -13.64 4.43 3.52
CA ALA A 169 -12.92 3.17 3.38
C ALA A 169 -11.75 3.29 2.37
N LEU A 170 -11.98 3.88 1.20
CA LEU A 170 -10.94 4.10 0.19
C LEU A 170 -9.79 4.98 0.73
N THR A 171 -10.10 5.97 1.56
CA THR A 171 -9.09 6.80 2.25
C THR A 171 -8.16 5.92 3.08
N GLY A 172 -8.71 4.94 3.81
CA GLY A 172 -7.93 3.95 4.54
C GLY A 172 -7.13 3.02 3.64
N PHE A 173 -7.70 2.56 2.52
CA PHE A 173 -7.03 1.65 1.60
C PHE A 173 -5.80 2.27 0.93
N LEU A 174 -5.91 3.53 0.47
CA LEU A 174 -4.81 4.30 -0.13
C LEU A 174 -3.71 4.63 0.89
N ALA A 175 -4.04 4.67 2.17
CA ALA A 175 -3.09 4.87 3.27
C ALA A 175 -2.44 3.56 3.76
N SER A 176 -2.76 2.40 3.15
CA SER A 176 -2.22 1.13 3.61
C SER A 176 -0.70 1.03 3.41
N PRO A 177 0.07 0.45 4.35
CA PRO A 177 1.53 0.40 4.25
C PRO A 177 2.04 -0.29 2.98
N ARG A 178 1.37 -1.38 2.57
CA ARG A 178 1.71 -2.11 1.34
C ARG A 178 1.46 -1.26 0.10
N PHE A 179 0.34 -0.56 0.02
CA PHE A 179 0.04 0.35 -1.10
C PHE A 179 1.13 1.42 -1.23
N ILE A 180 1.44 2.09 -0.12
CA ILE A 180 2.48 3.14 -0.06
C ILE A 180 3.85 2.58 -0.47
N GLN A 181 4.21 1.38 -0.02
CA GLN A 181 5.48 0.76 -0.41
C GLN A 181 5.53 0.48 -1.92
N VAL A 182 4.47 -0.10 -2.48
CA VAL A 182 4.42 -0.47 -3.90
C VAL A 182 4.44 0.75 -4.80
N ILE A 183 3.60 1.75 -4.55
CA ILE A 183 3.52 2.95 -5.40
C ILE A 183 4.84 3.74 -5.40
N ASN A 184 5.56 3.78 -4.28
CA ASN A 184 6.84 4.47 -4.18
C ASN A 184 7.99 3.74 -4.89
N ASN A 185 7.83 2.46 -5.23
CA ASN A 185 8.85 1.71 -5.98
C ASN A 185 8.86 2.04 -7.47
N TYR A 186 7.81 2.70 -8.00
CA TYR A 186 7.78 3.15 -9.38
C TYR A 186 8.53 4.48 -9.53
N ASN A 187 9.39 4.57 -10.54
CA ASN A 187 10.18 5.78 -10.83
C ASN A 187 9.47 6.75 -11.79
N SER A 188 8.44 6.27 -12.51
CA SER A 188 7.62 7.04 -13.44
C SER A 188 6.31 7.49 -12.82
N SER A 189 5.91 8.74 -13.02
CA SER A 189 4.65 9.32 -12.57
C SER A 189 3.49 8.67 -13.28
N GLU A 190 3.63 8.39 -14.58
CA GLU A 190 2.59 7.70 -15.34
C GLU A 190 2.26 6.32 -14.78
N ASP A 191 3.29 5.56 -14.37
CA ASP A 191 3.09 4.24 -13.77
C ASP A 191 2.43 4.36 -12.39
N ARG A 192 2.80 5.38 -11.59
CA ARG A 192 2.16 5.65 -10.29
C ARG A 192 0.70 6.05 -10.45
N GLU A 193 0.42 6.94 -11.39
CA GLU A 193 -0.93 7.42 -11.70
C GLU A 193 -1.82 6.30 -12.21
N LEU A 194 -1.30 5.47 -13.13
CA LEU A 194 -2.03 4.30 -13.63
C LEU A 194 -2.29 3.28 -12.52
N PHE A 195 -1.29 2.98 -11.68
CA PHE A 195 -1.43 2.05 -10.57
C PHE A 195 -2.51 2.52 -9.58
N GLU A 196 -2.45 3.80 -9.19
CA GLU A 196 -3.44 4.37 -8.28
C GLU A 196 -4.84 4.43 -8.91
N ALA A 197 -4.94 4.81 -10.19
CA ALA A 197 -6.21 4.90 -10.89
C ALA A 197 -6.91 3.54 -11.01
N GLU A 198 -6.18 2.49 -11.39
CA GLU A 198 -6.74 1.13 -11.48
C GLU A 198 -7.12 0.60 -10.09
N PHE A 199 -6.33 0.90 -9.06
CA PHE A 199 -6.67 0.52 -7.69
C PHE A 199 -7.95 1.21 -7.19
N VAL A 200 -8.07 2.53 -7.41
CA VAL A 200 -9.27 3.31 -7.08
C VAL A 200 -10.48 2.72 -7.83
N ARG A 201 -10.35 2.48 -9.14
CA ARG A 201 -11.43 1.91 -9.95
C ARG A 201 -11.90 0.55 -9.43
N ALA A 202 -10.98 -0.30 -8.99
CA ALA A 202 -11.30 -1.63 -8.50
C ALA A 202 -11.94 -1.64 -7.10
N THR A 203 -11.66 -0.64 -6.26
CA THR A 203 -11.95 -0.71 -4.81
C THR A 203 -12.92 0.35 -4.28
N TRP A 204 -13.12 1.48 -4.96
CA TRP A 204 -13.85 2.62 -4.38
C TRP A 204 -15.30 2.30 -3.97
N ASP A 205 -15.99 1.45 -4.73
CA ASP A 205 -17.39 1.07 -4.50
C ASP A 205 -17.53 -0.08 -3.48
N LYS A 206 -16.45 -0.47 -2.80
CA LYS A 206 -16.37 -1.67 -1.95
C LYS A 206 -15.86 -1.31 -0.54
N PRO A 207 -16.71 -0.72 0.33
CA PRO A 207 -16.29 -0.28 1.66
C PRO A 207 -15.95 -1.42 2.63
N ASP A 208 -16.33 -2.66 2.32
CA ASP A 208 -16.25 -3.83 3.20
C ASP A 208 -15.06 -4.76 2.89
N LEU A 209 -14.08 -4.26 2.14
CA LEU A 209 -12.88 -5.03 1.79
C LEU A 209 -12.07 -5.41 3.03
N SER A 210 -11.60 -6.66 3.07
CA SER A 210 -10.63 -7.11 4.06
C SER A 210 -9.20 -6.73 3.66
N ASN A 211 -8.29 -6.73 4.63
CA ASN A 211 -6.86 -6.49 4.37
C ASN A 211 -6.28 -7.47 3.32
N ASP A 212 -6.72 -8.73 3.34
CA ASP A 212 -6.27 -9.72 2.37
C ASP A 212 -6.76 -9.42 0.95
N GLU A 213 -8.03 -8.99 0.80
CA GLU A 213 -8.55 -8.55 -0.50
C GLU A 213 -7.82 -7.30 -0.99
N ILE A 214 -7.56 -6.33 -0.11
CA ILE A 214 -6.79 -5.13 -0.45
C ILE A 214 -5.42 -5.53 -0.99
N ASN A 215 -4.73 -6.47 -0.33
CA ASN A 215 -3.43 -6.96 -0.79
C ASN A 215 -3.51 -7.67 -2.14
N LEU A 216 -4.58 -8.43 -2.39
CA LEU A 216 -4.82 -9.08 -3.69
C LEU A 216 -5.11 -8.05 -4.78
N TYR A 217 -5.92 -7.02 -4.51
CA TYR A 217 -6.16 -5.92 -5.44
C TYR A 217 -4.87 -5.16 -5.76
N ILE A 218 -4.01 -4.90 -4.77
CA ILE A 218 -2.68 -4.32 -5.00
C ILE A 218 -1.88 -5.17 -5.98
N ASN A 219 -1.86 -6.50 -5.83
CA ASN A 219 -1.14 -7.38 -6.75
C ASN A 219 -1.70 -7.34 -8.17
N VAL A 220 -3.03 -7.31 -8.32
CA VAL A 220 -3.69 -7.13 -9.63
C VAL A 220 -3.25 -5.81 -10.28
N CYS A 221 -3.22 -4.71 -9.51
CA CYS A 221 -2.75 -3.41 -10.00
C CYS A 221 -1.25 -3.43 -10.37
N MET A 222 -0.42 -4.17 -9.65
CA MET A 222 0.99 -4.38 -10.04
C MET A 222 1.10 -5.11 -11.38
N ASP A 223 0.30 -6.16 -11.59
CA ASP A 223 0.28 -6.92 -12.84
C ASP A 223 -0.18 -6.03 -14.03
N TYR A 224 -1.11 -5.08 -13.84
CA TYR A 224 -1.44 -4.09 -14.87
C TYR A 224 -0.24 -3.25 -15.32
N ILE A 225 0.57 -2.76 -14.37
CA ILE A 225 1.80 -2.01 -14.71
C ILE A 225 2.82 -2.93 -15.39
N HIS A 226 2.96 -4.17 -14.93
CA HIS A 226 3.84 -5.15 -15.58
C HIS A 226 3.41 -5.42 -17.02
N LEU A 227 2.11 -5.58 -17.30
CA LEU A 227 1.60 -5.75 -18.67
C LEU A 227 1.91 -4.53 -19.54
N LYS A 228 1.70 -3.29 -19.06
CA LYS A 228 2.09 -2.06 -19.77
C LYS A 228 3.57 -2.10 -20.15
N ASN A 229 4.44 -2.44 -19.20
CA ASN A 229 5.89 -2.41 -19.40
C ASN A 229 6.37 -3.53 -20.34
N ILE A 230 5.80 -4.74 -20.24
CA ILE A 230 6.09 -5.84 -21.17
C ILE A 230 5.62 -5.47 -22.58
N GLN A 231 4.43 -4.88 -22.72
CA GLN A 231 3.92 -4.43 -24.01
C GLN A 231 4.83 -3.36 -24.64
N GLY A 232 5.31 -2.40 -23.84
CA GLY A 232 6.29 -1.41 -24.27
C GLY A 232 7.60 -2.06 -24.76
N ALA A 233 8.10 -3.06 -24.03
CA ALA A 233 9.29 -3.81 -24.43
C ALA A 233 9.08 -4.58 -25.74
N ILE A 234 7.93 -5.24 -25.93
CA ILE A 234 7.57 -5.91 -27.18
C ILE A 234 7.54 -4.93 -28.35
N ASN A 235 6.91 -3.76 -28.17
CA ASN A 235 6.86 -2.73 -29.20
C ASN A 235 8.25 -2.21 -29.58
N LYS A 236 9.15 -2.05 -28.61
CA LYS A 236 10.55 -1.66 -28.87
C LYS A 236 11.33 -2.74 -29.60
N LEU A 237 11.18 -4.01 -29.18
CA LEU A 237 11.82 -5.14 -29.84
C LEU A 237 11.34 -5.31 -31.28
N ASN A 238 10.05 -5.12 -31.56
CA ASN A 238 9.51 -5.14 -32.93
C ASN A 238 10.15 -4.05 -33.80
N ARG A 239 10.27 -2.81 -33.30
CA ARG A 239 10.96 -1.74 -34.06
C ARG A 239 12.40 -2.10 -34.37
N MET A 240 13.14 -2.62 -33.38
CA MET A 240 14.52 -3.07 -33.59
C MET A 240 14.61 -4.24 -34.55
N PHE A 241 13.61 -5.12 -34.57
CA PHE A 241 13.53 -6.26 -35.48
C PHE A 241 13.34 -5.79 -36.93
N ASP A 242 12.43 -4.85 -37.15
CA ASP A 242 12.17 -4.24 -38.47
C ASP A 242 13.39 -3.48 -39.00
N GLU A 243 14.14 -2.79 -38.12
CA GLU A 243 15.37 -2.06 -38.48
C GLU A 243 16.57 -2.98 -38.77
N ALA A 244 16.55 -4.22 -38.28
CA ALA A 244 17.66 -5.18 -38.36
C ALA A 244 17.53 -6.18 -39.53
N GLU A 245 16.67 -5.91 -40.51
CA GLU A 245 16.28 -6.84 -41.60
C GLU A 245 17.49 -7.44 -42.36
N ASP A 246 18.62 -6.72 -42.44
CA ASP A 246 19.84 -7.14 -43.13
C ASP A 246 20.85 -7.94 -42.24
N GLN A 247 20.61 -8.07 -40.93
CA GLN A 247 21.53 -8.70 -39.97
C GLN A 247 20.96 -9.99 -39.37
N GLN A 248 21.13 -11.10 -40.07
CA GLN A 248 20.52 -12.40 -39.72
C GLN A 248 20.77 -12.87 -38.26
N ASP A 249 21.98 -12.68 -37.71
CA ASP A 249 22.28 -13.05 -36.30
C ASP A 249 21.54 -12.17 -35.28
N LEU A 250 21.37 -10.87 -35.57
CA LEU A 250 20.64 -9.94 -34.72
C LEU A 250 19.13 -10.24 -34.77
N THR A 251 18.59 -10.52 -35.96
CA THR A 251 17.19 -10.91 -36.17
C THR A 251 16.80 -12.17 -35.38
N VAL A 252 17.67 -13.20 -35.37
CA VAL A 252 17.42 -14.43 -34.61
C VAL A 252 17.36 -14.17 -33.11
N ARG A 253 18.30 -13.40 -32.55
CA ARG A 253 18.30 -13.05 -31.11
C ARG A 253 17.09 -12.21 -30.72
N LEU A 254 16.69 -11.25 -31.55
CA LEU A 254 15.50 -10.43 -31.30
C LEU A 254 14.22 -11.26 -31.34
N ALA A 255 14.12 -12.25 -32.23
CA ALA A 255 12.99 -13.18 -32.28
C ALA A 255 12.90 -14.03 -30.99
N GLU A 256 14.03 -14.53 -30.49
CA GLU A 256 14.07 -15.27 -29.21
C GLU A 256 13.65 -14.38 -28.03
N LEU A 257 14.19 -13.16 -27.93
CA LEU A 257 13.80 -12.20 -26.89
C LEU A 257 12.32 -11.84 -26.96
N LEU A 258 11.79 -11.65 -28.17
CA LEU A 258 10.38 -11.33 -28.38
C LEU A 258 9.48 -12.50 -27.96
N LYS A 259 9.88 -13.73 -28.26
CA LYS A 259 9.19 -14.94 -27.79
C LYS A 259 9.19 -14.99 -26.26
N THR A 260 10.33 -14.78 -25.59
CA THR A 260 10.40 -14.74 -24.13
C THR A 260 9.50 -13.66 -23.53
N LYS A 261 9.50 -12.43 -24.09
CA LYS A 261 8.63 -11.35 -23.61
C LYS A 261 7.15 -11.62 -23.84
N SER A 262 6.80 -12.27 -24.95
CA SER A 262 5.43 -12.73 -25.23
C SER A 262 4.97 -13.82 -24.24
N GLU A 263 5.86 -14.74 -23.87
CA GLU A 263 5.57 -15.73 -22.83
C GLU A 263 5.38 -15.10 -21.44
N GLU A 264 6.23 -14.13 -21.06
CA GLU A 264 6.06 -13.35 -19.83
C GLU A 264 4.72 -12.60 -19.80
N TYR A 265 4.32 -12.00 -20.93
CA TYR A 265 3.03 -11.31 -21.08
C TYR A 265 1.86 -12.26 -20.78
N ASN A 266 1.83 -13.41 -21.46
CA ASN A 266 0.77 -14.41 -21.30
C ASN A 266 0.70 -14.98 -19.87
N GLN A 267 1.84 -15.13 -19.19
CA GLN A 267 1.88 -15.58 -17.80
C GLN A 267 1.31 -14.52 -16.85
N CYS A 268 1.59 -13.23 -17.10
CA CYS A 268 1.06 -12.13 -16.31
C CYS A 268 -0.47 -12.01 -16.50
N GLU A 269 -0.96 -12.13 -17.73
CA GLU A 269 -2.39 -12.12 -18.04
C GLU A 269 -3.14 -13.25 -17.33
N LYS A 270 -2.65 -14.49 -17.42
CA LYS A 270 -3.25 -15.64 -16.72
C LYS A 270 -3.27 -15.47 -15.20
N ARG A 271 -2.20 -14.90 -14.64
CA ARG A 271 -2.12 -14.62 -13.20
C ARG A 271 -3.18 -13.59 -12.80
N MET A 272 -3.31 -12.52 -13.57
CA MET A 272 -4.30 -11.47 -13.36
C MET A 272 -5.73 -12.04 -13.41
N GLU A 273 -6.05 -12.85 -14.43
CA GLU A 273 -7.35 -13.51 -14.55
C GLU A 273 -7.65 -14.38 -13.31
N SER A 274 -6.67 -15.19 -12.87
CA SER A 274 -6.83 -16.06 -11.70
C SER A 274 -7.07 -15.28 -10.39
N LEU A 275 -6.38 -14.15 -10.21
CA LEU A 275 -6.55 -13.29 -9.04
C LEU A 275 -7.93 -12.62 -9.04
N ILE A 276 -8.39 -12.15 -10.20
CA ILE A 276 -9.72 -11.54 -10.36
C ILE A 276 -10.82 -12.56 -10.07
N GLN A 277 -10.71 -13.77 -10.63
CA GLN A 277 -11.67 -14.86 -10.36
C GLN A 277 -11.71 -15.22 -8.88
N LYS A 278 -10.54 -15.30 -8.22
CA LYS A 278 -10.45 -15.57 -6.78
C LYS A 278 -11.09 -14.47 -5.95
N LEU A 279 -10.79 -13.20 -6.25
CA LEU A 279 -11.38 -12.04 -5.58
C LEU A 279 -12.91 -12.04 -5.68
N GLN A 280 -13.45 -12.27 -6.89
CA GLN A 280 -14.89 -12.33 -7.10
C GLN A 280 -15.53 -13.51 -6.35
N GLY A 281 -14.89 -14.69 -6.39
CA GLY A 281 -15.39 -15.89 -5.71
C GLY A 281 -15.40 -15.77 -4.19
N ASP A 282 -14.28 -15.34 -3.59
CA ASP A 282 -14.15 -15.22 -2.13
C ASP A 282 -15.07 -14.12 -1.57
N ARG A 283 -15.19 -13.00 -2.30
CA ARG A 283 -16.10 -11.91 -1.94
C ARG A 283 -17.57 -12.35 -2.04
N SER A 284 -17.95 -13.01 -3.14
CA SER A 284 -19.32 -13.51 -3.35
C SER A 284 -19.76 -14.46 -2.23
N LYS A 285 -18.89 -15.42 -1.87
CA LYS A 285 -19.13 -16.34 -0.74
C LYS A 285 -19.34 -15.59 0.57
N ARG A 286 -18.54 -14.57 0.84
CA ARG A 286 -18.64 -13.77 2.08
C ARG A 286 -19.92 -12.94 2.12
N ILE A 287 -20.28 -12.29 1.02
CA ILE A 287 -21.50 -11.50 0.92
C ILE A 287 -22.72 -12.42 1.11
N SER A 288 -22.77 -13.55 0.41
CA SER A 288 -23.84 -14.54 0.58
C SER A 288 -23.96 -15.06 2.02
N SER A 289 -22.82 -15.27 2.70
CA SER A 289 -22.80 -15.66 4.11
C SER A 289 -23.39 -14.57 5.02
N LYS A 290 -23.06 -13.29 4.78
CA LYS A 290 -23.63 -12.15 5.52
C LYS A 290 -25.12 -11.98 5.24
N GLU A 291 -25.55 -12.10 3.98
CA GLU A 291 -26.97 -12.03 3.60
C GLU A 291 -27.79 -13.10 4.32
N ARG A 292 -27.29 -14.33 4.39
CA ARG A 292 -27.95 -15.41 5.13
C ARG A 292 -28.06 -15.10 6.63
N GLN A 293 -27.03 -14.52 7.24
CA GLN A 293 -27.07 -14.11 8.65
C GLN A 293 -28.08 -12.97 8.87
N ASN A 294 -28.11 -11.98 7.99
CA ASN A 294 -29.06 -10.87 8.06
C ASN A 294 -30.51 -11.34 7.90
N ALA A 295 -30.76 -12.29 6.98
CA ALA A 295 -32.08 -12.90 6.82
C ALA A 295 -32.54 -13.62 8.10
N ASN A 296 -31.64 -14.32 8.78
CA ASN A 296 -31.96 -14.96 10.07
C ASN A 296 -32.28 -13.92 11.17
N ILE A 297 -31.56 -12.79 11.21
CA ILE A 297 -31.84 -11.71 12.17
C ILE A 297 -33.19 -11.07 11.88
N LEU A 298 -33.52 -10.82 10.61
CA LEU A 298 -34.83 -10.28 10.23
C LEU A 298 -35.97 -11.24 10.61
N ALA A 299 -35.80 -12.53 10.36
CA ALA A 299 -36.77 -13.55 10.79
C ALA A 299 -36.96 -13.54 12.32
N LEU A 300 -35.88 -13.38 13.09
CA LEU A 300 -35.95 -13.27 14.54
C LEU A 300 -36.71 -12.00 14.98
N VAL A 301 -36.43 -10.85 14.36
CA VAL A 301 -37.15 -9.59 14.65
C VAL A 301 -38.64 -9.71 14.32
N GLN A 302 -39.00 -10.36 13.22
CA GLN A 302 -40.39 -10.61 12.87
C GLN A 302 -41.08 -11.49 13.92
N LEU A 303 -40.43 -12.57 14.39
CA LEU A 303 -40.97 -13.40 15.47
C LEU A 303 -41.17 -12.62 16.78
N PHE A 304 -40.27 -11.69 17.11
CA PHE A 304 -40.43 -10.81 18.27
C PHE A 304 -41.62 -9.84 18.10
N GLN A 305 -41.80 -9.29 16.90
CA GLN A 305 -42.95 -8.42 16.60
C GLN A 305 -44.27 -9.19 16.69
N GLU A 306 -44.34 -10.41 16.16
CA GLU A 306 -45.52 -11.28 16.26
C GLU A 306 -45.86 -11.62 17.71
N GLU A 307 -44.88 -11.88 18.57
CA GLU A 307 -45.13 -12.15 19.98
C GLU A 307 -45.63 -10.89 20.71
N GLU A 308 -45.10 -9.70 20.42
CA GLU A 308 -45.62 -8.45 20.97
C GLU A 308 -47.08 -8.20 20.56
N GLU A 309 -47.41 -8.40 19.28
CA GLU A 309 -48.78 -8.30 18.77
C GLU A 309 -49.72 -9.29 19.46
N ARG A 310 -49.25 -10.53 19.68
CA ARG A 310 -50.01 -11.56 20.41
C ARG A 310 -50.29 -11.16 21.85
N GLN A 311 -49.31 -10.60 22.55
CA GLN A 311 -49.49 -10.10 23.92
C GLN A 311 -50.52 -8.95 23.98
N VAL A 312 -50.48 -8.04 23.01
CA VAL A 312 -51.48 -6.97 22.90
C VAL A 312 -52.88 -7.54 22.68
N MET A 313 -53.01 -8.55 21.80
CA MET A 313 -54.29 -9.21 21.54
C MET A 313 -54.87 -9.90 22.78
N ILE A 314 -54.02 -10.59 23.56
CA ILE A 314 -54.42 -11.19 24.84
C ILE A 314 -54.94 -10.11 25.80
N LYS A 315 -54.23 -8.99 25.92
CA LYS A 315 -54.63 -7.87 26.79
C LYS A 315 -55.97 -7.27 26.38
N ILE A 316 -56.25 -7.15 25.08
CA ILE A 316 -57.56 -6.70 24.58
C ILE A 316 -58.66 -7.70 24.94
N ALA A 317 -58.41 -9.00 24.78
CA ALA A 317 -59.37 -10.05 25.14
C ALA A 317 -59.67 -10.04 26.65
N GLU A 318 -58.67 -9.83 27.50
CA GLU A 318 -58.85 -9.67 28.94
C GLU A 318 -59.68 -8.43 29.29
N LEU A 319 -59.42 -7.29 28.64
CA LEU A 319 -60.21 -6.07 28.81
C LEU A 319 -61.67 -6.27 28.38
N GLN A 320 -61.91 -6.93 27.25
CA GLN A 320 -63.27 -7.27 26.80
C GLN A 320 -63.97 -8.19 27.79
N LYS A 321 -63.28 -9.21 28.30
CA LYS A 321 -63.82 -10.12 29.32
C LYS A 321 -64.16 -9.37 30.62
N LYS A 322 -63.33 -8.40 31.00
CA LYS A 322 -63.59 -7.55 32.17
C LYS A 322 -64.81 -6.65 31.94
N ALA A 323 -64.90 -5.98 30.80
CA ALA A 323 -66.05 -5.16 30.44
C ALA A 323 -67.35 -5.98 30.40
N ALA A 324 -67.32 -7.20 29.83
CA ALA A 324 -68.46 -8.10 29.83
C ALA A 324 -68.87 -8.53 31.25
N ARG A 325 -67.89 -8.72 32.15
CA ARG A 325 -68.14 -9.03 33.55
C ARG A 325 -68.75 -7.85 34.30
N GLU A 326 -68.25 -6.64 34.08
CA GLU A 326 -68.80 -5.41 34.65
C GLU A 326 -70.26 -5.19 34.18
N GLU A 327 -70.56 -5.45 32.91
CA GLU A 327 -71.93 -5.39 32.39
C GLU A 327 -72.83 -6.49 32.98
N ALA A 328 -72.31 -7.70 33.17
CA ALA A 328 -73.04 -8.79 33.82
C ALA A 328 -73.34 -8.45 35.30
N ASP A 329 -72.37 -7.91 36.03
CA ASP A 329 -72.53 -7.45 37.42
C ASP A 329 -73.58 -6.31 37.48
N HIS A 330 -73.57 -5.40 36.50
CA HIS A 330 -74.58 -4.34 36.39
C HIS A 330 -75.99 -4.91 36.16
N LEU A 331 -76.15 -5.87 35.24
CA LEU A 331 -77.43 -6.56 35.02
C LEU A 331 -77.91 -7.34 36.25
N GLU A 332 -77.00 -8.01 36.98
CA GLU A 332 -77.34 -8.66 38.25
C GLU A 332 -77.79 -7.64 39.31
N SER A 333 -77.22 -6.44 39.30
CA SER A 333 -77.57 -5.40 40.28
C SER A 333 -78.93 -4.74 40.02
N MET A 334 -79.53 -4.90 38.83
CA MET A 334 -80.81 -4.28 38.47
C MET A 334 -81.99 -4.84 39.30
N PRO A 335 -82.62 -4.02 40.15
CA PRO A 335 -83.72 -4.47 41.02
C PRO A 335 -84.99 -4.83 40.25
N ASP A 336 -85.28 -4.12 39.14
CA ASP A 336 -86.45 -4.36 38.29
C ASP A 336 -86.40 -5.71 37.56
N TRP A 337 -85.20 -6.17 37.20
CA TRP A 337 -85.03 -7.49 36.61
C TRP A 337 -85.24 -8.58 37.67
N LYS A 338 -84.67 -8.40 38.86
CA LYS A 338 -84.85 -9.30 40.00
C LYS A 338 -86.30 -9.40 40.44
N SER A 339 -87.02 -8.28 40.56
CA SER A 339 -88.43 -8.27 40.95
C SER A 339 -89.31 -9.00 39.92
N ARG A 340 -89.01 -8.83 38.63
CA ARG A 340 -89.75 -9.47 37.53
C ARG A 340 -89.49 -10.97 37.39
N VAL A 341 -88.26 -11.42 37.64
CA VAL A 341 -87.90 -12.85 37.62
C VAL A 341 -88.40 -13.58 38.89
N LEU A 342 -88.36 -12.93 40.05
CA LEU A 342 -88.87 -13.48 41.32
C LEU A 342 -90.41 -13.42 41.42
N GLY A 343 -91.09 -12.84 40.42
CA GLY A 343 -92.55 -12.77 40.35
C GLY A 343 -93.18 -11.86 41.41
N ILE A 344 -92.41 -10.94 41.97
CA ILE A 344 -92.88 -10.02 43.01
C ILE A 344 -93.67 -8.90 42.33
N SER A 345 -94.98 -8.92 42.49
CA SER A 345 -95.86 -7.88 41.98
C SER A 345 -95.90 -6.69 42.94
N LYS A 346 -96.37 -5.53 42.46
CA LYS A 346 -96.51 -4.33 43.32
C LYS A 346 -97.48 -4.56 44.48
N GLU A 347 -98.37 -5.54 44.35
CA GLU A 347 -99.38 -5.93 45.34
C GLU A 347 -98.77 -6.79 46.46
N ASP A 348 -97.62 -7.43 46.24
CA ASP A 348 -96.95 -8.28 47.24
C ASP A 348 -96.05 -7.47 48.20
N VAL A 349 -95.80 -6.19 47.90
CA VAL A 349 -94.86 -5.31 48.63
C VAL A 349 -95.58 -4.16 49.36
N ILE A 350 -96.83 -3.85 48.99
CA ILE A 350 -97.63 -2.77 49.58
C ILE A 350 -98.52 -3.31 50.71
#